data_AF-A0A4Y8PHA5-F1
#
_entry.id   AF-A0A4Y8PHA5-F1
#
_cell.length_a   1.000
_cell.length_b   1.000
_cell.length_c   1.000
_cell.angle_alpha   90.00
_cell.angle_beta   90.00
_cell.angle_gamma   90.00
#
_symmetry.space_group_name_H-M   'P 1'
#
loop_
_entity.id
_entity.type
_entity.pdbx_description
1 polymer ?
#
loop_
_entity_poly.entity_id
_entity_poly.type
_entity_poly.pdbx_seq_one_letter_code
_entity_poly.pdbx_strand_id
1 'polypeptide(L)'
;MEEKDKEIIKESWKKIEPNKNEIGLLFYANLFKEEPTVATLFRNPISSQSRKLMQVLGILVEGLNNINELIPPLQNLGKRHKEYGVENFHYPIVGRCLLQSIQEYLGQDFSDEARQAWTKVYGIAASVMTSDHN
;
A
#
# COMPACT_ATOMS: atom_id res chain seq x y z
N MET A 1 -13.24 -4.49 -10.14
CA MET A 1 -13.15 -5.12 -8.80
C MET A 1 -14.53 -5.57 -8.41
N GLU A 2 -14.69 -6.81 -8.01
CA GLU A 2 -15.99 -7.40 -7.67
C GLU A 2 -16.47 -6.92 -6.29
N GLU A 3 -17.78 -6.93 -6.03
CA GLU A 3 -18.32 -6.53 -4.71
C GLU A 3 -17.77 -7.38 -3.57
N LYS A 4 -17.60 -8.69 -3.80
CA LYS A 4 -16.97 -9.60 -2.84
C LYS A 4 -15.56 -9.16 -2.44
N ASP A 5 -14.73 -8.72 -3.39
CA ASP A 5 -13.40 -8.21 -3.09
C ASP A 5 -13.50 -6.98 -2.17
N LYS A 6 -14.44 -6.06 -2.46
CA LYS A 6 -14.60 -4.83 -1.66
C LYS A 6 -15.02 -5.13 -0.23
N GLU A 7 -15.92 -6.09 -0.02
CA GLU A 7 -16.36 -6.52 1.31
C GLU A 7 -15.18 -7.11 2.10
N ILE A 8 -14.42 -8.01 1.48
CA ILE A 8 -13.23 -8.63 2.09
C ILE A 8 -12.20 -7.56 2.49
N ILE A 9 -11.96 -6.56 1.65
CA ILE A 9 -11.05 -5.46 1.98
C ILE A 9 -11.57 -4.68 3.20
N LYS A 10 -12.86 -4.33 3.22
CA LYS A 10 -13.44 -3.58 4.35
C LYS A 10 -13.38 -4.38 5.65
N GLU A 11 -13.62 -5.69 5.60
CA GLU A 11 -13.54 -6.57 6.77
C GLU A 11 -12.12 -6.73 7.27
N SER A 12 -11.16 -7.03 6.38
CA SER A 12 -9.75 -7.12 6.75
C SER A 12 -9.19 -5.78 7.23
N TRP A 13 -9.64 -4.65 6.67
CA TRP A 13 -9.26 -3.32 7.13
C TRP A 13 -9.66 -3.06 8.59
N LYS A 14 -10.82 -3.54 9.05
CA LYS A 14 -11.22 -3.42 10.47
C LYS A 14 -10.23 -4.09 11.43
N LYS A 15 -9.44 -5.07 10.96
CA LYS A 15 -8.36 -5.72 11.72
C LYS A 15 -7.03 -4.98 11.59
N ILE A 16 -6.76 -4.39 10.42
CA ILE A 16 -5.55 -3.63 10.12
C ILE A 16 -5.55 -2.27 10.82
N GLU A 17 -6.67 -1.54 10.76
CA GLU A 17 -6.75 -0.14 11.18
C GLU A 17 -6.36 0.10 12.65
N PRO A 18 -6.81 -0.70 13.63
CA PRO A 18 -6.41 -0.50 15.03
C PRO A 18 -4.91 -0.66 15.27
N ASN A 19 -4.22 -1.42 14.40
CA ASN A 19 -2.80 -1.78 14.50
C ASN A 19 -1.97 -1.12 13.39
N LYS A 20 -2.50 -0.09 12.73
CA LYS A 20 -1.91 0.43 11.50
C LYS A 20 -0.50 0.99 11.70
N ASN A 21 -0.21 1.56 12.87
CA ASN A 21 1.10 2.13 13.14
C ASN A 21 2.17 1.04 13.21
N GLU A 22 1.89 -0.05 13.91
CA GLU A 22 2.74 -1.21 14.08
C GLU A 22 2.96 -1.92 12.74
N ILE A 23 1.88 -2.18 12.01
CA ILE A 23 1.93 -2.79 10.67
C ILE A 23 2.75 -1.93 9.70
N GLY A 24 2.55 -0.62 9.72
CA GLY A 24 3.29 0.30 8.86
C GLY A 24 4.78 0.36 9.20
N LEU A 25 5.15 0.27 10.47
CA LEU A 25 6.56 0.19 10.88
C LEU A 25 7.20 -1.15 10.49
N LEU A 26 6.48 -2.26 10.68
CA LEU A 26 6.89 -3.59 10.23
C LEU A 26 7.11 -3.61 8.71
N PHE A 27 6.22 -2.96 7.94
CA PHE A 27 6.38 -2.77 6.50
C PHE A 27 7.71 -2.12 6.13
N TYR A 28 8.09 -1.01 6.77
CA TYR A 28 9.37 -0.37 6.47
C TYR A 28 10.57 -1.21 6.88
N ALA A 29 10.48 -1.93 8.01
CA ALA A 29 11.53 -2.86 8.42
C ALA A 29 11.73 -3.97 7.37
N ASN A 30 10.64 -4.56 6.88
CA ASN A 30 10.67 -5.59 5.84
C ASN A 30 11.15 -5.04 4.50
N LEU A 31 10.69 -3.84 4.11
CA LEU A 31 11.11 -3.19 2.86
C LEU A 31 12.62 -2.92 2.82
N PHE A 32 13.19 -2.38 3.90
CA PHE A 32 14.62 -2.08 3.94
C PHE A 32 15.51 -3.31 4.11
N LYS A 33 14.94 -4.41 4.61
CA LYS A 33 15.60 -5.71 4.62
C LYS A 33 15.65 -6.34 3.22
N GLU A 34 14.53 -6.27 2.49
CA GLU A 34 14.40 -6.83 1.14
C GLU A 34 15.17 -6.01 0.10
N GLU A 35 15.01 -4.68 0.12
CA GLU A 35 15.67 -3.76 -0.81
C GLU A 35 16.34 -2.61 -0.06
N PRO A 36 17.57 -2.81 0.45
CA PRO A 36 18.26 -1.81 1.25
C PRO A 36 18.51 -0.48 0.51
N THR A 37 18.63 -0.50 -0.82
CA THR A 37 18.95 0.72 -1.58
C THR A 37 17.80 1.73 -1.56
N VAL A 38 16.56 1.28 -1.41
CA VAL A 38 15.37 2.13 -1.36
C VAL A 38 15.33 3.00 -0.10
N ALA A 39 16.05 2.61 0.97
CA ALA A 39 16.12 3.39 2.21
C ALA A 39 16.65 4.82 1.96
N THR A 40 17.53 4.98 0.97
CA THR A 40 18.11 6.28 0.61
C THR A 40 17.09 7.27 0.03
N LEU A 41 15.94 6.78 -0.47
CA LEU A 41 14.86 7.61 -1.00
C LEU A 41 14.02 8.26 0.13
N PHE A 42 14.10 7.74 1.36
CA PHE A 42 13.30 8.21 2.50
C PHE A 42 14.05 9.27 3.31
N ARG A 43 13.70 10.54 3.11
CA ARG A 43 14.32 11.69 3.80
C ARG A 43 13.66 12.09 5.13
N ASN A 44 12.47 11.55 5.41
CA ASN A 44 11.67 11.88 6.59
C ASN A 44 11.74 10.76 7.62
N PRO A 45 11.43 11.03 8.91
CA PRO A 45 11.30 9.99 9.92
C PRO A 45 10.33 8.89 9.48
N ILE A 46 10.78 7.63 9.58
CA ILE A 46 10.01 6.46 9.12
C ILE A 46 8.67 6.34 9.82
N SER A 47 8.56 6.74 11.10
CA SER A 47 7.28 6.76 11.81
C SER A 47 6.26 7.71 11.17
N SER A 48 6.69 8.89 10.71
CA SER A 48 5.84 9.84 9.99
C SER A 48 5.46 9.33 8.60
N GLN A 49 6.41 8.67 7.92
CA GLN A 49 6.16 8.06 6.63
C GLN A 49 5.19 6.86 6.71
N SER A 50 5.32 6.03 7.74
CA SER A 50 4.39 4.95 8.09
C SER A 50 2.97 5.46 8.26
N ARG A 51 2.76 6.52 9.05
CA ARG A 51 1.42 7.13 9.21
C ARG A 51 0.83 7.60 7.88
N LYS A 52 1.62 8.23 7.01
CA LYS A 52 1.17 8.68 5.68
C LYS A 52 0.77 7.51 4.78
N LEU A 53 1.55 6.43 4.76
CA LEU A 53 1.21 5.23 4.01
C LEU A 53 -0.13 4.66 4.48
N MET A 54 -0.30 4.47 5.77
CA MET A 54 -1.54 3.89 6.32
C MET A 54 -2.75 4.79 6.11
N GLN A 55 -2.56 6.12 6.13
CA GLN A 55 -3.61 7.07 5.79
C GLN A 55 -4.05 6.91 4.33
N VAL A 56 -3.10 6.77 3.39
CA VAL A 56 -3.42 6.55 1.97
C VAL A 56 -4.15 5.21 1.79
N LEU A 57 -3.73 4.14 2.47
CA LEU A 57 -4.44 2.85 2.42
C LEU A 57 -5.88 2.99 2.95
N GLY A 58 -6.10 3.76 4.02
CA GLY A 58 -7.45 4.04 4.53
C GLY A 58 -8.32 4.76 3.49
N ILE A 59 -7.78 5.78 2.82
CA ILE A 59 -8.48 6.49 1.73
C ILE A 59 -8.83 5.53 0.58
N LEU A 60 -7.92 4.62 0.21
CA LEU A 60 -8.21 3.61 -0.81
C LEU A 60 -9.37 2.70 -0.40
N VAL A 61 -9.42 2.28 0.87
CA VAL A 61 -10.50 1.43 1.42
C VAL A 61 -11.84 2.18 1.42
N GLU A 62 -11.85 3.44 1.83
CA GLU A 62 -13.04 4.29 1.82
C GLU A 62 -13.55 4.52 0.39
N GLY A 63 -12.65 4.69 -0.57
CA GLY A 63 -12.97 4.95 -1.97
C GLY A 63 -13.21 3.72 -2.84
N LEU A 64 -13.25 2.49 -2.30
CA LEU A 64 -13.44 1.25 -3.10
C LEU A 64 -14.71 1.26 -3.96
N ASN A 65 -15.75 1.96 -3.52
CA ASN A 65 -17.00 2.09 -4.26
C ASN A 65 -16.89 3.09 -5.43
N ASN A 66 -16.00 4.08 -5.31
CA ASN A 66 -15.84 5.19 -6.25
C ASN A 66 -14.38 5.35 -6.68
N ILE A 67 -13.74 4.27 -7.15
CA ILE A 67 -12.30 4.26 -7.43
C ILE A 67 -11.87 5.30 -8.48
N ASN A 68 -12.79 5.73 -9.35
CA ASN A 68 -12.55 6.78 -10.33
C ASN A 68 -12.21 8.13 -9.66
N GLU A 69 -12.77 8.42 -8.49
CA GLU A 69 -12.47 9.64 -7.72
C GLU A 69 -11.07 9.60 -7.11
N LEU A 70 -10.50 8.40 -6.94
CA LEU A 70 -9.14 8.20 -6.45
C LEU A 70 -8.09 8.36 -7.57
N ILE A 71 -8.47 8.37 -8.85
CA ILE A 71 -7.52 8.46 -9.96
C ILE A 71 -6.71 9.76 -9.91
N PRO A 72 -7.32 10.97 -9.89
CA PRO A 72 -6.56 12.22 -9.87
C PRO A 72 -5.57 12.34 -8.68
N PRO A 73 -5.95 12.05 -7.42
CA PRO A 73 -4.99 12.12 -6.31
C PRO A 73 -3.89 11.05 -6.42
N LEU A 74 -4.16 9.86 -6.95
CA LEU A 74 -3.14 8.83 -7.17
C LEU A 74 -2.15 9.22 -8.27
N GLN A 75 -2.61 9.83 -9.37
CA GLN A 75 -1.71 10.36 -10.40
C GLN A 75 -0.79 11.44 -9.84
N ASN A 76 -1.33 12.37 -9.05
CA ASN A 76 -0.53 13.40 -8.38
C ASN A 76 0.44 12.80 -7.34
N LEU A 77 0.07 11.70 -6.68
CA LEU A 77 0.97 10.95 -5.82
C LEU A 77 2.09 10.28 -6.62
N GLY A 78 1.79 9.69 -7.78
CA GLY A 78 2.74 9.08 -8.70
C GLY A 78 3.78 10.07 -9.22
N LYS A 79 3.35 11.27 -9.64
CA LYS A 79 4.26 12.37 -10.05
C LYS A 79 5.28 12.71 -8.97
N ARG A 80 4.83 12.84 -7.71
CA ARG A 80 5.73 13.06 -6.57
C ARG A 80 6.64 11.86 -6.32
N HIS A 81 6.17 10.63 -6.49
CA HIS A 81 7.02 9.44 -6.37
C HIS A 81 8.14 9.44 -7.42
N LYS A 82 7.84 9.84 -8.66
CA LYS A 82 8.85 10.06 -9.71
C LYS A 82 9.87 11.11 -9.30
N GLU A 83 9.43 12.25 -8.75
CA GLU A 83 10.32 13.30 -8.20
C GLU A 83 11.20 12.82 -7.03
N TYR A 84 10.72 11.85 -6.25
CA TYR A 84 11.49 11.22 -5.17
C TYR A 84 12.51 10.20 -5.66
N GLY A 85 12.53 9.88 -6.96
CA GLY A 85 13.41 8.86 -7.55
C GLY A 85 12.83 7.44 -7.51
N VAL A 86 11.52 7.30 -7.29
CA VAL A 86 10.86 5.99 -7.34
C VAL A 86 10.66 5.56 -8.80
N GLU A 87 11.31 4.47 -9.17
CA GLU A 87 11.14 3.79 -10.45
C GLU A 87 10.08 2.68 -10.44
N ASN A 88 9.64 2.25 -11.63
CA ASN A 88 8.59 1.24 -11.81
C ASN A 88 8.92 -0.11 -11.12
N PHE A 89 10.18 -0.51 -11.06
CA PHE A 89 10.59 -1.77 -10.45
C PHE A 89 10.41 -1.78 -8.92
N HIS A 90 10.31 -0.62 -8.26
CA HIS A 90 10.08 -0.55 -6.81
C HIS A 90 8.66 -0.97 -6.43
N TYR A 91 7.66 -0.73 -7.29
CA TYR A 91 6.25 -1.01 -6.96
C TYR A 91 6.00 -2.50 -6.66
N PRO A 92 6.46 -3.47 -7.49
CA PRO A 92 6.34 -4.88 -7.13
C PRO A 92 6.98 -5.24 -5.79
N ILE A 93 8.13 -4.64 -5.44
CA ILE A 93 8.83 -4.89 -4.16
C ILE A 93 7.99 -4.37 -2.98
N VAL A 94 7.50 -3.13 -3.10
CA VAL A 94 6.64 -2.48 -2.10
C VAL A 94 5.36 -3.27 -1.89
N GLY A 95 4.69 -3.70 -2.96
CA GLY A 95 3.47 -4.50 -2.87
C GLY A 95 3.68 -5.82 -2.12
N ARG A 96 4.76 -6.55 -2.43
CA ARG A 96 5.11 -7.79 -1.72
C ARG A 96 5.38 -7.54 -0.23
N CYS A 97 6.22 -6.56 0.08
CA CYS A 97 6.57 -6.23 1.47
C CYS A 97 5.35 -5.78 2.28
N LEU A 98 4.43 -5.03 1.67
CA LEU A 98 3.20 -4.59 2.32
C LEU A 98 2.31 -5.79 2.68
N LEU A 99 2.01 -6.65 1.71
CA LEU A 99 1.15 -7.81 1.95
C LEU A 99 1.78 -8.80 2.92
N GLN A 100 3.09 -9.02 2.83
CA GLN A 100 3.83 -9.85 3.78
C GLN A 100 3.75 -9.28 5.20
N SER A 101 3.89 -7.97 5.37
CA SER A 101 3.87 -7.35 6.70
C SER A 101 2.48 -7.40 7.34
N ILE A 102 1.42 -7.26 6.54
CA ILE A 102 0.04 -7.48 7.01
C ILE A 102 -0.15 -8.96 7.42
N GLN A 103 0.32 -9.90 6.59
CA GLN A 103 0.24 -11.33 6.86
C GLN A 103 1.02 -11.73 8.13
N GLU A 104 2.22 -11.19 8.31
CA GLU A 104 3.09 -11.44 9.47
C GLU A 104 2.44 -10.92 10.76
N TYR A 105 1.82 -9.74 10.69
CA TYR A 105 1.20 -9.13 11.86
C TYR A 105 -0.13 -9.79 12.26
N LEU A 106 -1.00 -10.07 11.28
CA LEU A 106 -2.34 -10.62 11.54
C LEU A 106 -2.36 -12.16 11.56
N GLY A 107 -1.33 -12.83 11.02
CA GLY A 107 -1.30 -14.29 10.93
C GLY A 107 -2.54 -14.83 10.20
N GLN A 108 -3.22 -15.81 10.80
CA GLN A 108 -4.39 -16.46 10.21
C GLN A 108 -5.59 -15.51 10.00
N ASP A 109 -5.61 -14.35 10.66
CA ASP A 109 -6.67 -13.37 10.49
C ASP A 109 -6.62 -12.62 9.14
N PHE A 110 -5.51 -12.74 8.42
CA PHE A 110 -5.36 -12.30 7.04
C PHE A 110 -5.44 -13.51 6.11
N SER A 111 -6.65 -13.78 5.61
CA SER A 111 -6.91 -14.95 4.76
C SER A 111 -6.30 -14.80 3.37
N ASP A 112 -6.21 -15.92 2.63
CA ASP A 112 -5.74 -15.90 1.25
C ASP A 112 -6.63 -15.06 0.32
N GLU A 113 -7.94 -15.05 0.54
CA GLU A 113 -8.86 -14.19 -0.20
C GLU A 113 -8.63 -12.72 0.12
N ALA A 114 -8.36 -12.37 1.39
CA ALA A 114 -7.97 -11.02 1.76
C ALA A 114 -6.67 -10.59 1.09
N ARG A 115 -5.65 -11.46 1.10
CA ARG A 115 -4.39 -11.22 0.41
C ARG A 115 -4.57 -11.00 -1.09
N GLN A 116 -5.40 -11.81 -1.75
CA GLN A 116 -5.70 -11.66 -3.17
C GLN A 116 -6.46 -10.35 -3.47
N ALA A 117 -7.47 -10.00 -2.65
CA ALA A 117 -8.19 -8.76 -2.80
C ALA A 117 -7.26 -7.55 -2.63
N TRP A 118 -6.40 -7.54 -1.60
CA TRP A 118 -5.44 -6.46 -1.36
C TRP A 118 -4.40 -6.36 -2.47
N THR A 119 -4.00 -7.49 -3.07
CA THR A 119 -3.14 -7.50 -4.26
C THR A 119 -3.79 -6.75 -5.42
N LYS A 120 -5.10 -6.93 -5.65
CA LYS A 120 -5.84 -6.19 -6.69
C LYS A 120 -5.89 -4.69 -6.38
N VAL A 121 -6.21 -4.32 -5.13
CA VAL A 121 -6.26 -2.90 -4.70
C VAL A 121 -4.91 -2.22 -4.89
N TYR A 122 -3.82 -2.87 -4.43
CA TYR A 122 -2.46 -2.37 -4.62
C TYR A 122 -2.12 -2.23 -6.11
N GLY A 123 -2.44 -3.25 -6.92
CA GLY A 123 -2.17 -3.25 -8.35
C GLY A 123 -2.86 -2.10 -9.09
N ILE A 124 -4.12 -1.79 -8.74
CA ILE A 124 -4.84 -0.64 -9.29
C ILE A 124 -4.13 0.66 -8.92
N ALA A 125 -3.80 0.85 -7.63
CA ALA A 125 -3.12 2.06 -7.18
C ALA A 125 -1.75 2.24 -7.85
N ALA A 126 -0.94 1.18 -7.89
CA ALA A 126 0.36 1.17 -8.55
C ALA A 126 0.21 1.51 -10.04
N SER A 127 -0.72 0.87 -10.75
CA SER A 127 -0.96 1.12 -12.18
C SER A 127 -1.32 2.57 -12.47
N VAL A 128 -2.14 3.20 -11.63
CA VAL A 128 -2.50 4.62 -11.78
C VAL A 128 -1.31 5.52 -11.46
N MET A 129 -0.54 5.21 -10.42
CA MET A 129 0.65 6.00 -10.05
C MET A 129 1.74 5.93 -11.11
N THR A 130 1.87 4.79 -11.82
CA THR A 130 2.87 4.59 -12.87
C THR A 130 2.39 4.98 -14.26
N SER A 131 1.15 5.43 -14.45
CA SER A 131 0.61 5.71 -15.80
C SER A 131 1.41 6.77 -16.57
N ASP A 132 2.00 7.72 -15.85
CA ASP A 132 2.74 8.86 -16.39
C ASP A 132 4.26 8.66 -16.30
N HIS A 133 4.73 7.44 -16.00
CA HIS A 133 6.16 7.11 -15.93
C HIS A 133 6.82 6.90 -17.32
N ASN A 134 6.08 7.10 -18.41
CA ASN A 134 6.62 7.16 -19.77
C ASN A 134 7.51 8.39 -20.02
#